data_AF-A0A1Y4AL49-F1
#
_entry.id   AF-A0A1Y4AL49-F1
#
_cell.length_a   1.000
_cell.length_b   1.000
_cell.length_c   1.000
_cell.angle_alpha   90.00
_cell.angle_beta   90.00
_cell.angle_gamma   90.00
#
_symmetry.space_group_name_H-M   'P 1'
#
loop_
_entity.id
_entity.type
_entity.pdbx_description
1 polymer ?
#
loop_
_entity_poly.entity_id
_entity_poly.type
_entity_poly.pdbx_seq_one_letter_code
_entity_poly.pdbx_strand_id
1 'polypeptide(L)'
;MEIELSDILSIAAIIGSIYTYFRTKKKIDKQQLAINEYTIEKNKKEKQESLRANLRAFRDKGQNRLVIQNIGQNTARNIRIEYNNLNQENGFFVFDYGKFPYPILNPADDIKIQCQLCAQVKSIPIITLIWDDESGNNQKKEQPIDLN
;
A
#
# COMPACT_ATOMS: atom_id res chain seq x y z
N MET A 1 42.04 6.19 -61.22
CA MET A 1 41.64 6.61 -59.86
C MET A 1 42.03 5.47 -58.96
N GLU A 2 43.16 5.60 -58.26
CA GLU A 2 43.59 4.58 -57.30
C GLU A 2 42.77 4.77 -56.03
N ILE A 3 42.16 3.70 -55.54
CA ILE A 3 41.44 3.72 -54.27
C ILE A 3 42.50 3.60 -53.17
N GLU A 4 42.62 4.62 -52.34
CA GLU A 4 43.56 4.59 -51.22
C GLU A 4 42.99 3.79 -50.05
N LEU A 5 43.87 3.23 -49.22
CA LEU A 5 43.46 2.49 -48.02
C LEU A 5 42.62 3.38 -47.06
N SER A 6 42.88 4.68 -47.05
CA SER A 6 42.13 5.71 -46.33
C SER A 6 40.66 5.78 -46.77
N ASP A 7 40.39 5.66 -48.07
CA ASP A 7 39.03 5.66 -48.63
C ASP A 7 38.25 4.42 -48.18
N ILE A 8 38.90 3.25 -48.21
CA ILE A 8 38.32 1.98 -47.78
C ILE A 8 37.99 2.02 -46.28
N LEU A 9 38.92 2.50 -45.45
CA LEU A 9 38.73 2.65 -44.00
C LEU A 9 37.60 3.63 -43.68
N SER A 10 37.51 4.73 -44.41
CA SER A 10 36.46 5.74 -44.23
C SER A 10 35.08 5.17 -44.57
N ILE A 11 34.96 4.45 -45.70
CA ILE A 11 33.72 3.78 -46.09
C ILE A 11 33.32 2.71 -45.05
N ALA A 12 34.27 1.90 -44.59
CA ALA A 12 34.02 0.89 -43.56
C ALA A 12 33.56 1.52 -42.23
N ALA A 13 34.17 2.64 -41.82
CA ALA A 13 33.78 3.37 -40.62
C ALA A 13 32.36 3.94 -40.72
N ILE A 14 31.98 4.49 -41.87
CA ILE A 14 30.62 4.99 -42.12
C ILE A 14 29.61 3.85 -42.05
N ILE A 15 29.86 2.73 -42.71
CA ILE A 15 28.98 1.55 -42.68
C ILE A 15 28.84 1.02 -41.25
N GLY A 16 29.96 0.88 -40.52
CA GLY A 16 29.97 0.45 -39.13
C GLY A 16 29.19 1.38 -38.20
N SER A 17 29.28 2.70 -38.42
CA SER A 17 28.55 3.72 -37.67
C SER A 17 27.04 3.62 -37.92
N ILE A 18 26.62 3.48 -39.18
CA ILE A 18 25.21 3.31 -39.57
C ILE A 18 24.65 2.04 -38.95
N TYR A 19 25.37 0.91 -39.07
CA TYR A 19 24.95 -0.36 -38.47
C TYR A 19 24.79 -0.25 -36.95
N THR A 20 25.77 0.37 -36.28
CA THR A 20 25.76 0.56 -34.82
C THR A 20 24.61 1.47 -34.40
N TYR A 21 24.35 2.54 -35.14
CA TYR A 21 23.21 3.44 -34.90
C TYR A 21 21.89 2.69 -34.94
N PHE A 22 21.63 1.90 -35.99
CA PHE A 22 20.37 1.13 -36.10
C PHE A 22 20.23 0.07 -35.00
N ARG A 23 21.31 -0.64 -34.68
CA ARG A 23 21.29 -1.65 -33.61
C ARG A 23 21.03 -1.02 -32.25
N THR A 24 21.71 0.08 -31.94
CA THR A 24 21.57 0.81 -30.68
C THR A 24 20.19 1.44 -30.57
N LYS A 25 19.69 2.06 -31.65
CA LYS A 25 18.33 2.63 -31.69
C LYS A 25 17.26 1.59 -31.39
N LYS A 26 17.30 0.42 -32.04
CA LYS A 26 16.37 -0.69 -31.72
C LYS A 26 16.43 -1.12 -30.26
N LYS A 27 17.63 -1.15 -29.65
CA LYS A 27 17.81 -1.49 -28.24
C LYS A 27 17.23 -0.40 -27.32
N ILE A 28 17.49 0.87 -27.62
CA ILE A 28 16.95 2.03 -26.89
C ILE A 28 15.43 2.02 -26.97
N ASP A 29 14.86 1.86 -28.16
CA ASP A 29 13.40 1.83 -28.36
C ASP A 29 12.75 0.72 -27.54
N LYS A 30 13.36 -0.48 -27.51
CA LYS A 30 12.87 -1.60 -26.69
C LYS A 30 12.94 -1.30 -25.18
N GLN A 31 14.03 -0.68 -24.72
CA GLN A 31 14.17 -0.27 -23.31
C GLN A 31 13.14 0.81 -22.95
N GLN A 32 12.92 1.76 -23.84
CA GLN A 32 11.94 2.84 -23.65
C GLN A 32 10.51 2.28 -23.57
N LEU A 33 10.15 1.33 -24.42
CA LEU A 33 8.86 0.65 -24.36
C LEU A 33 8.66 -0.04 -23.00
N ALA A 34 9.65 -0.78 -22.53
CA ALA A 34 9.58 -1.43 -21.22
C ALA A 34 9.42 -0.42 -20.08
N ILE A 35 10.20 0.67 -20.08
CA ILE A 35 10.09 1.74 -19.07
C ILE A 35 8.71 2.38 -19.09
N ASN A 36 8.18 2.65 -20.28
CA ASN A 36 6.85 3.24 -20.44
C ASN A 36 5.77 2.31 -19.91
N GLU A 37 5.83 1.02 -20.21
CA GLU A 37 4.90 0.02 -19.67
C GLU A 37 4.94 0.00 -18.14
N TYR A 38 6.12 -0.12 -17.54
CA TYR A 38 6.27 -0.08 -16.07
C TYR A 38 5.74 1.22 -15.46
N THR A 39 5.96 2.35 -16.12
CA THR A 39 5.49 3.66 -15.65
C THR A 39 3.97 3.75 -15.69
N ILE A 40 3.35 3.28 -16.77
CA ILE A 40 1.88 3.24 -16.89
C ILE A 40 1.27 2.33 -15.84
N GLU A 41 1.85 1.14 -15.62
CA GLU A 41 1.37 0.21 -14.59
C GLU A 41 1.52 0.79 -13.18
N LYS A 42 2.67 1.39 -12.88
CA LYS A 42 2.92 2.07 -11.61
C LYS A 42 1.90 3.18 -11.37
N ASN A 43 1.71 4.06 -12.34
CA ASN A 43 0.74 5.16 -12.23
C ASN A 43 -0.70 4.65 -12.04
N LYS A 44 -1.07 3.54 -12.69
CA LYS A 44 -2.38 2.91 -12.48
C LYS A 44 -2.53 2.39 -11.05
N LYS A 45 -1.50 1.73 -10.50
CA LYS A 45 -1.51 1.24 -9.11
C LYS A 45 -1.58 2.39 -8.11
N GLU A 46 -0.75 3.41 -8.28
CA GLU A 46 -0.75 4.60 -7.41
C GLU A 46 -2.10 5.32 -7.44
N LYS A 47 -2.73 5.43 -8.62
CA LYS A 47 -4.09 5.99 -8.74
C LYS A 47 -5.14 5.13 -8.06
N GLN A 48 -5.00 3.80 -8.05
CA GLN A 48 -5.94 2.93 -7.32
C GLN A 48 -5.72 3.01 -5.81
N GLU A 49 -4.46 3.11 -5.37
CA GLU A 49 -4.10 3.25 -3.96
C GLU A 49 -4.51 4.62 -3.40
N SER A 50 -4.44 5.69 -4.21
CA SER A 50 -4.86 7.03 -3.80
C SER A 50 -6.35 7.12 -3.51
N LEU A 51 -7.16 6.25 -4.13
CA LEU A 51 -8.61 6.17 -3.89
C LEU A 51 -8.98 5.33 -2.66
N ARG A 52 -8.03 4.61 -2.06
CA ARG A 52 -8.32 3.65 -0.98
C ARG A 52 -7.93 4.20 0.38
N ALA A 53 -8.82 4.03 1.34
CA ALA A 53 -8.44 4.10 2.74
C ALA A 53 -7.84 2.76 3.16
N ASN A 54 -6.99 2.78 4.18
CA ASN A 54 -6.40 1.56 4.72
C ASN A 54 -6.29 1.70 6.22
N LEU A 55 -7.14 0.98 6.95
CA LEU A 55 -7.15 1.06 8.39
C LEU A 55 -6.16 0.08 9.01
N ARG A 56 -5.52 0.49 10.10
CA ARG A 56 -4.65 -0.35 10.93
C ARG A 56 -5.05 -0.18 12.37
N ALA A 57 -5.10 -1.27 13.13
CA ALA A 57 -5.35 -1.21 14.56
C ALA A 57 -4.17 -1.78 15.34
N PHE A 58 -3.86 -1.15 16.46
CA PHE A 58 -2.80 -1.60 17.36
C PHE A 58 -3.10 -1.14 18.80
N ARG A 59 -2.52 -1.84 19.77
CA ARG A 59 -2.60 -1.44 21.18
C ARG A 59 -1.45 -0.50 21.54
N ASP A 60 -1.78 0.70 22.00
CA ASP A 60 -0.87 1.54 22.77
C ASP A 60 -0.83 1.04 24.22
N LYS A 61 0.25 0.34 24.55
CA LYS A 61 0.47 -0.27 25.87
C LYS A 61 0.69 0.77 26.96
N GLY A 62 1.32 1.90 26.63
CA GLY A 62 1.62 2.95 27.61
C GLY A 62 0.36 3.65 28.08
N GLN A 63 -0.63 3.80 27.19
CA GLN A 63 -1.88 4.49 27.50
C GLN A 63 -3.09 3.55 27.67
N ASN A 64 -2.89 2.24 27.54
CA ASN A 64 -3.96 1.25 27.51
C ASN A 64 -5.08 1.62 26.52
N ARG A 65 -4.69 1.94 25.28
CA ARG A 65 -5.62 2.35 24.22
C ARG A 65 -5.54 1.40 23.04
N LEU A 66 -6.69 1.03 22.47
CA LEU A 66 -6.77 0.51 21.13
C LEU A 66 -6.82 1.70 20.17
N VAL A 67 -5.84 1.79 19.29
CA VAL A 67 -5.72 2.86 18.30
C VAL A 67 -6.09 2.29 16.93
N ILE A 68 -7.04 2.92 16.24
CA ILE A 68 -7.32 2.66 14.82
C ILE A 68 -6.85 3.85 14.01
N GLN A 69 -5.84 3.64 13.18
CA GLN A 69 -5.25 4.67 12.33
C GLN A 69 -5.59 4.43 10.88
N ASN A 70 -5.86 5.50 10.13
CA ASN A 70 -5.88 5.44 8.69
C ASN A 70 -4.48 5.65 8.11
N ILE A 71 -3.89 4.58 7.59
CA ILE A 71 -2.58 4.59 6.91
C ILE A 71 -2.72 4.63 5.38
N GLY A 72 -3.96 4.73 4.87
CA GLY A 72 -4.25 4.90 3.45
C GLY A 72 -4.12 6.35 3.00
N GLN A 73 -4.30 6.56 1.71
CA GLN A 73 -4.23 7.89 1.10
C GLN A 73 -5.61 8.57 1.00
N ASN A 74 -6.69 7.81 1.17
CA ASN A 74 -8.04 8.34 1.15
C ASN A 74 -8.73 8.29 2.52
N THR A 75 -9.80 9.06 2.64
CA THR A 75 -10.64 9.16 3.84
C THR A 75 -11.51 7.91 4.00
N ALA A 76 -11.43 7.27 5.16
CA ALA A 76 -12.35 6.21 5.56
C ALA A 76 -13.64 6.83 6.13
N ARG A 77 -14.78 6.24 5.84
CA ARG A 77 -16.09 6.66 6.35
C ARG A 77 -16.81 5.47 6.95
N ASN A 78 -17.75 5.76 7.85
CA ASN A 78 -18.66 4.76 8.42
C ASN A 78 -17.89 3.54 8.97
N ILE A 79 -16.84 3.80 9.74
CA ILE A 79 -15.94 2.78 10.27
C ILE A 79 -16.70 1.96 11.31
N ARG A 80 -16.61 0.63 11.22
CA ARG A 80 -17.20 -0.34 12.14
C ARG A 80 -16.11 -1.33 12.57
N ILE A 81 -16.30 -1.92 13.73
CA ILE A 81 -15.39 -2.94 14.26
C ILE A 81 -16.20 -4.17 14.66
N GLU A 82 -15.79 -5.33 14.17
CA GLU A 82 -16.25 -6.61 14.72
C GLU A 82 -15.16 -7.16 15.63
N TYR A 83 -15.49 -7.31 16.90
CA TYR A 83 -14.61 -7.79 17.96
C TYR A 83 -14.58 -9.33 17.99
N ASN A 84 -14.17 -9.94 16.89
CA ASN A 84 -14.15 -11.39 16.74
C ASN A 84 -13.19 -12.01 17.78
N ASN A 85 -13.60 -13.09 18.44
CA ASN A 85 -12.83 -13.76 19.50
C ASN A 85 -12.42 -12.87 20.69
N LEU A 86 -13.00 -11.68 20.89
CA LEU A 86 -12.85 -10.92 22.13
C LEU A 86 -13.89 -11.37 23.14
N ASN A 87 -13.62 -12.51 23.76
CA ASN A 87 -14.42 -13.09 24.82
C ASN A 87 -13.73 -12.87 26.19
N GLN A 88 -14.48 -13.12 27.27
CA GLN A 88 -13.95 -13.07 28.64
C GLN A 88 -12.70 -13.96 28.83
N GLU A 89 -12.53 -15.00 28.01
CA GLU A 89 -11.40 -15.93 28.11
C GLU A 89 -10.07 -15.34 27.62
N ASN A 90 -10.10 -14.32 26.77
CA ASN A 90 -8.91 -13.64 26.27
C ASN A 90 -8.46 -12.46 27.15
N GLY A 91 -9.24 -12.08 28.17
CA GLY A 91 -8.88 -11.08 29.15
C GLY A 91 -8.69 -9.66 28.61
N PHE A 92 -9.02 -9.39 27.34
CA PHE A 92 -8.91 -8.08 26.71
C PHE A 92 -10.30 -7.46 26.51
N PHE A 93 -10.51 -6.31 27.16
CA PHE A 93 -11.75 -5.56 27.12
C PHE A 93 -11.56 -4.27 26.35
N VAL A 94 -12.47 -3.96 25.43
CA VAL A 94 -12.50 -2.71 24.68
C VAL A 94 -13.74 -1.92 25.12
N PHE A 95 -13.53 -0.66 25.47
CA PHE A 95 -14.59 0.23 25.95
C PHE A 95 -14.87 1.30 24.88
N ASP A 96 -15.66 0.93 23.88
CA ASP A 96 -15.99 1.82 22.77
C ASP A 96 -17.05 2.87 23.11
N TYR A 97 -17.90 2.62 24.13
CA TYR A 97 -18.97 3.52 24.61
C TYR A 97 -19.86 4.06 23.49
N GLY A 98 -20.15 3.25 22.47
CA GLY A 98 -20.98 3.67 21.33
C GLY A 98 -20.29 4.63 20.35
N LYS A 99 -18.95 4.69 20.35
CA LYS A 99 -18.18 5.45 19.34
C LYS A 99 -18.34 4.95 17.91
N PHE A 100 -18.78 3.71 17.72
CA PHE A 100 -18.98 3.11 16.41
C PHE A 100 -20.47 3.01 16.05
N PRO A 101 -20.85 3.24 14.78
CA PRO A 101 -19.97 3.53 13.63
C PRO A 101 -19.31 4.92 13.71
N TYR A 102 -18.00 4.99 13.46
CA TYR A 102 -17.26 6.25 13.46
C TYR A 102 -17.38 6.92 12.10
N PRO A 103 -17.75 8.22 12.02
CA PRO A 103 -18.26 8.80 10.78
C PRO A 103 -17.19 9.00 9.70
N ILE A 104 -16.05 9.61 10.04
CA ILE A 104 -15.02 10.04 9.09
C ILE A 104 -13.65 9.94 9.74
N LEU A 105 -12.68 9.29 9.10
CA LEU A 105 -11.29 9.22 9.52
C LEU A 105 -10.36 9.58 8.34
N ASN A 106 -9.74 10.75 8.39
CA ASN A 106 -8.86 11.23 7.31
C ASN A 106 -7.54 10.44 7.29
N PRO A 107 -6.77 10.50 6.18
CA PRO A 107 -5.41 9.98 6.15
C PRO A 107 -4.56 10.51 7.32
N ALA A 108 -3.76 9.63 7.92
CA ALA A 108 -2.90 9.89 9.08
C ALA A 108 -3.62 10.14 10.42
N ASP A 109 -4.93 10.39 10.43
CA ASP A 109 -5.71 10.51 11.67
C ASP A 109 -5.91 9.15 12.36
N ASP A 110 -6.21 9.22 13.66
CA ASP A 110 -6.44 8.04 14.49
C ASP A 110 -7.65 8.17 15.44
N ILE A 111 -8.26 7.02 15.75
CA ILE A 111 -9.31 6.86 16.76
C ILE A 111 -8.70 6.14 17.96
N LYS A 112 -8.81 6.75 19.13
CA LYS A 112 -8.35 6.15 20.39
C LYS A 112 -9.53 5.65 21.23
N ILE A 113 -9.49 4.37 21.58
CA ILE A 113 -10.49 3.71 22.41
C ILE A 113 -9.79 3.19 23.66
N GLN A 114 -10.42 3.33 24.83
CA GLN A 114 -9.87 2.76 26.04
C GLN A 114 -9.99 1.23 26.00
N CYS A 115 -8.93 0.54 26.43
CA CYS A 115 -8.94 -0.92 26.53
C CYS A 115 -8.26 -1.35 27.82
N GLN A 116 -8.52 -2.57 28.27
CA GLN A 116 -7.89 -3.13 29.46
C GLN A 116 -7.53 -4.58 29.25
N LEU A 117 -6.34 -4.97 29.73
CA LEU A 117 -5.91 -6.35 29.81
C LEU A 117 -6.00 -6.81 31.27
N CYS A 118 -6.93 -7.70 31.57
CA CYS A 118 -7.26 -8.15 32.93
C CYS A 118 -6.73 -9.55 33.26
N ALA A 119 -6.33 -10.34 32.27
CA ALA A 119 -5.83 -11.70 32.44
C ALA A 119 -4.79 -12.06 31.38
N GLN A 120 -4.10 -13.18 31.59
CA GLN A 120 -3.15 -13.71 30.62
C GLN A 120 -3.92 -14.21 29.39
N VAL A 121 -3.52 -13.69 28.23
CA VAL A 121 -4.16 -13.96 26.95
C VAL A 121 -3.87 -15.41 26.53
N LYS A 122 -4.91 -16.22 26.38
CA LYS A 122 -4.75 -17.61 25.88
C LYS A 122 -4.54 -17.66 24.36
N SER A 123 -5.04 -16.67 23.62
CA SER A 123 -4.93 -16.57 22.17
C SER A 123 -4.92 -15.12 21.68
N ILE A 124 -4.15 -14.81 20.63
CA ILE A 124 -4.08 -13.45 20.06
C ILE A 124 -5.46 -13.10 19.47
N PRO A 125 -6.14 -12.03 19.93
CA PRO A 125 -7.44 -11.66 19.41
C PRO A 125 -7.32 -11.10 17.98
N ILE A 126 -8.36 -11.34 17.18
CA ILE A 126 -8.45 -10.86 15.79
C ILE A 126 -9.63 -9.91 15.71
N ILE A 127 -9.40 -8.68 15.25
CA ILE A 127 -10.51 -7.75 14.98
C ILE A 127 -10.72 -7.61 13.48
N THR A 128 -11.97 -7.40 13.08
CA THR A 128 -12.31 -7.02 11.71
C THR A 128 -12.63 -5.54 11.67
N LEU A 129 -11.85 -4.77 10.92
CA LEU A 129 -12.18 -3.39 10.59
C LEU A 129 -13.00 -3.37 9.32
N ILE A 130 -14.08 -2.59 9.33
CA ILE A 130 -14.97 -2.42 8.19
C ILE A 130 -15.17 -0.93 7.93
N TRP A 131 -15.08 -0.48 6.70
CA TRP A 131 -15.27 0.93 6.33
C TRP A 131 -15.77 1.10 4.90
N ASP A 132 -16.17 2.32 4.58
CA ASP A 132 -16.50 2.76 3.24
C ASP A 132 -15.45 3.79 2.79
N ASP A 133 -15.05 3.78 1.52
CA ASP A 133 -14.15 4.77 0.92
C ASP A 133 -14.51 5.01 -0.55
N GLU A 134 -13.71 5.78 -1.31
CA GLU A 134 -14.02 6.05 -2.72
C GLU A 134 -13.90 4.81 -3.62
N SER A 135 -13.25 3.74 -3.16
CA SER A 135 -13.16 2.49 -3.91
C SER A 135 -14.39 1.60 -3.73
N GLY A 136 -15.20 1.85 -2.70
CA GLY A 136 -16.48 1.18 -2.49
C GLY A 136 -16.88 1.09 -1.01
N ASN A 137 -17.99 0.40 -0.78
CA ASN A 137 -18.56 0.21 0.55
C ASN A 137 -18.17 -1.14 1.15
N ASN A 138 -18.16 -1.24 2.48
CA ASN A 138 -17.87 -2.46 3.23
C ASN A 138 -16.51 -3.08 2.90
N GLN A 139 -15.49 -2.26 2.70
CA GLN A 139 -14.11 -2.74 2.71
C GLN A 139 -13.83 -3.40 4.06
N LYS A 140 -13.13 -4.54 4.07
CA LYS A 140 -12.86 -5.31 5.27
C LYS A 140 -11.37 -5.60 5.41
N LYS A 141 -10.90 -5.58 6.65
CA LYS A 141 -9.55 -6.03 7.00
C LYS A 141 -9.54 -6.69 8.36
N GLU A 142 -9.19 -7.97 8.36
CA GLU A 142 -8.91 -8.73 9.56
C GLU A 142 -7.46 -8.54 9.97
N GLN A 143 -7.22 -8.30 11.26
CA GLN A 143 -5.86 -8.25 11.78
C GLN A 143 -5.77 -8.76 13.22
N PRO A 144 -4.70 -9.48 13.56
CA PRO A 144 -4.39 -9.81 14.94
C PRO A 144 -3.96 -8.54 15.69
N ILE A 145 -4.38 -8.42 16.95
CA ILE A 145 -3.94 -7.35 17.85
C ILE A 145 -2.93 -7.92 18.83
N ASP A 146 -1.70 -7.43 18.75
CA ASP A 146 -0.66 -7.77 19.72
C ASP A 146 -1.01 -7.19 21.10
N LEU A 147 -1.08 -8.08 22.10
CA LEU A 147 -1.46 -7.76 23.46
C LEU A 147 -0.27 -7.71 24.44
N ASN A 148 0.87 -8.33 24.08
CA ASN A 148 2.06 -8.48 24.93
C ASN A 148 3.06 -7.36 24.69
#